data_AF-A0A9P5TGK4-F1
#
_entry.id   AF-A0A9P5TGK4-F1
#
_cell.length_a   1.000
_cell.length_b   1.000
_cell.length_c   1.000
_cell.angle_alpha   90.00
_cell.angle_beta   90.00
_cell.angle_gamma   90.00
#
_symmetry.space_group_name_H-M   'P 1'
#
loop_
_entity.id
_entity.type
_entity.pdbx_description
1 polymer ?
#
loop_
_entity_poly.entity_id
_entity_poly.type
_entity_poly.pdbx_seq_one_letter_code
_entity_poly.pdbx_strand_id
1 'polypeptide(L)'
;MYHTTILYYMYWVSTYFLHISRKEQLSKARLHMCIRAFHPATGCLPYLLPLCRAPLLARQLKVPLLYLKRWAMSAYPVGFRLSLLFPSIPILYGHFSTNTSMVASSVQDLRFSSMFETLSLDVRLCVLEFLQPCDILAVGQTCRTLCQMMKYRAVWMNALRGVMERHSINPATFPVRTMALPLLKHLAFSPHRFISLVKKSNGASIRPMSIRVISPRLSNADKKKYRITDKDGINDIYMEPGGRYLASLSCYQNSTLITIWDLGFSGGDAIKPIVRQLVSMSDLTLDGFYSDRQRLGKFYLILSQNSPPSTSHPGQWSFYSP
;
A
#
# COMPACT_ATOMS: atom_id res chain seq x y z
N MET A 1 -32.45 9.08 5.77
CA MET A 1 -31.68 8.98 4.52
C MET A 1 -30.23 9.36 4.85
N TYR A 2 -29.43 8.40 5.31
CA TYR A 2 -28.05 8.67 5.73
C TYR A 2 -27.17 8.75 4.48
N HIS A 3 -26.68 9.94 4.15
CA HIS A 3 -25.64 10.11 3.14
C HIS A 3 -24.31 9.70 3.79
N THR A 4 -23.88 8.46 3.56
CA THR A 4 -22.53 8.02 3.90
C THR A 4 -21.55 8.70 2.94
N THR A 5 -21.13 9.91 3.28
CA THR A 5 -20.09 10.65 2.56
C THR A 5 -18.75 10.00 2.86
N ILE A 6 -18.30 9.12 1.97
CA ILE A 6 -16.98 8.51 2.06
C ILE A 6 -15.95 9.56 1.64
N LEU A 7 -15.25 10.15 2.61
CA LEU A 7 -14.18 11.12 2.37
C LEU A 7 -12.94 10.38 1.86
N TYR A 8 -12.71 10.44 0.55
CA TYR A 8 -11.56 9.86 -0.13
C TYR A 8 -10.31 10.66 0.16
N TYR A 9 -9.53 10.29 1.19
CA TYR A 9 -8.07 10.47 1.24
C TYR A 9 -7.35 9.60 2.30
N MET A 10 -8.03 8.72 3.04
CA MET A 10 -7.49 8.14 4.29
C MET A 10 -7.00 6.68 4.28
N TYR A 11 -6.94 5.97 3.15
CA TYR A 11 -6.65 4.51 3.21
C TYR A 11 -5.28 4.05 2.70
N TRP A 12 -4.45 4.92 2.12
CA TRP A 12 -3.02 4.62 1.98
C TRP A 12 -2.33 4.52 3.35
N VAL A 13 -2.82 5.29 4.34
CA VAL A 13 -2.42 5.20 5.75
C VAL A 13 -2.90 3.88 6.35
N SER A 14 -4.14 3.47 6.10
CA SER A 14 -4.74 2.35 6.82
C SER A 14 -4.06 1.02 6.52
N THR A 15 -3.70 0.68 5.28
CA THR A 15 -2.95 -0.57 5.03
C THR A 15 -1.52 -0.53 5.57
N TYR A 16 -0.84 0.63 5.58
CA TYR A 16 0.51 0.76 6.13
C TYR A 16 0.51 0.77 7.67
N PHE A 17 -0.42 1.51 8.30
CA PHE A 17 -0.58 1.60 9.75
C PHE A 17 -1.33 0.42 10.37
N LEU A 18 -2.32 -0.20 9.73
CA LEU A 18 -2.91 -1.47 10.21
C LEU A 18 -1.87 -2.58 10.13
N HIS A 19 -0.99 -2.59 9.13
CA HIS A 19 0.05 -3.61 9.05
C HIS A 19 1.16 -3.39 10.09
N ILE A 20 1.55 -2.14 10.38
CA ILE A 20 2.49 -1.81 11.47
C ILE A 20 1.83 -2.02 12.85
N SER A 21 0.62 -1.52 13.07
CA SER A 21 -0.12 -1.62 14.33
C SER A 21 -0.54 -3.07 14.65
N ARG A 22 -1.00 -3.88 13.67
CA ARG A 22 -1.20 -5.33 13.91
C ARG A 22 0.11 -6.07 14.14
N LYS A 23 1.23 -5.73 13.47
CA LYS A 23 2.53 -6.35 13.77
C LYS A 23 3.06 -5.95 15.15
N GLU A 24 2.80 -4.74 15.59
CA GLU A 24 3.17 -4.25 16.93
C GLU A 24 2.24 -4.79 18.01
N GLN A 25 0.95 -4.98 17.73
CA GLN A 25 0.00 -5.67 18.60
C GLN A 25 0.26 -7.18 18.65
N LEU A 26 0.65 -7.82 17.53
CA LEU A 26 1.05 -9.22 17.50
C LEU A 26 2.43 -9.45 18.14
N SER A 27 3.36 -8.48 18.09
CA SER A 27 4.63 -8.55 18.82
C SER A 27 4.44 -8.28 20.32
N LYS A 28 3.57 -7.33 20.71
CA LYS A 28 3.17 -7.10 22.11
C LYS A 28 2.34 -8.26 22.68
N ALA A 29 1.47 -8.89 21.90
CA ALA A 29 0.75 -10.10 22.29
C ALA A 29 1.67 -11.31 22.42
N ARG A 30 2.69 -11.46 21.55
CA ARG A 30 3.74 -12.47 21.71
C ARG A 30 4.64 -12.21 22.92
N LEU A 31 4.95 -10.95 23.24
CA LEU A 31 5.68 -10.61 24.47
C LEU A 31 4.86 -10.83 25.74
N HIS A 32 3.55 -10.54 25.73
CA HIS A 32 2.66 -10.85 26.86
C HIS A 32 2.40 -12.35 27.03
N MET A 33 2.51 -13.15 25.96
CA MET A 33 2.40 -14.61 26.02
C MET A 33 3.71 -15.29 26.46
N CYS A 34 4.86 -14.62 26.37
CA CYS A 34 6.16 -15.10 26.84
C CYS A 34 6.55 -14.62 28.26
N ILE A 35 5.78 -13.73 28.90
CA ILE A 35 6.07 -13.19 30.25
C ILE A 35 5.10 -13.72 31.34
N ARG A 36 4.32 -14.77 31.03
CA ARG A 36 3.61 -15.56 32.05
C ARG A 36 4.09 -17.01 32.06
N ALA A 37 5.33 -17.20 32.51
CA ALA A 37 5.76 -18.48 33.06
C ALA A 37 6.88 -18.23 34.08
N PHE A 38 6.70 -18.81 35.28
CA PHE A 38 7.66 -18.97 36.38
C PHE A 38 7.93 -17.80 37.36
N HIS A 39 7.41 -17.91 38.60
CA HIS A 39 8.14 -18.29 39.84
C HIS A 39 7.11 -18.58 40.99
N PRO A 40 7.48 -19.11 42.19
CA PRO A 40 6.97 -20.36 42.75
C PRO A 40 6.38 -20.21 44.17
N ALA A 41 5.72 -21.25 44.70
CA ALA A 41 5.80 -21.65 46.11
C ALA A 41 4.87 -22.83 46.39
N THR A 42 5.47 -23.92 46.90
CA THR A 42 4.94 -24.90 47.87
C THR A 42 3.63 -25.64 47.51
N GLY A 43 3.57 -26.95 47.34
CA GLY A 43 4.51 -28.03 47.66
C GLY A 43 3.83 -29.39 47.45
N CYS A 44 4.60 -30.46 47.65
CA CYS A 44 4.25 -31.89 47.66
C CYS A 44 4.33 -32.67 46.32
N LEU A 45 5.49 -33.34 46.20
CA LEU A 45 5.86 -34.56 45.45
C LEU A 45 5.03 -35.81 45.89
N PRO A 46 5.26 -37.04 45.35
CA PRO A 46 5.93 -37.45 44.09
C PRO A 46 5.13 -38.50 43.28
N TYR A 47 5.43 -38.70 41.99
CA TYR A 47 5.66 -40.04 41.41
C TYR A 47 6.60 -39.96 40.20
N LEU A 48 7.75 -40.61 40.36
CA LEU A 48 8.77 -41.04 39.39
C LEU A 48 8.14 -42.05 38.40
N LEU A 49 8.38 -42.09 37.07
CA LEU A 49 9.61 -42.46 36.31
C LEU A 49 9.23 -42.53 34.77
N PRO A 50 10.10 -42.90 33.81
CA PRO A 50 10.47 -42.05 32.67
C PRO A 50 10.13 -42.64 31.27
N LEU A 51 10.57 -41.93 30.21
CA LEU A 51 11.09 -42.41 28.90
C LEU A 51 10.45 -41.82 27.63
N CYS A 52 11.34 -41.24 26.83
CA CYS A 52 11.50 -41.39 25.37
C CYS A 52 10.36 -40.98 24.42
N ARG A 53 10.59 -39.88 23.68
CA ARG A 53 11.12 -39.85 22.28
C ARG A 53 10.62 -38.60 21.55
N ALA A 54 11.56 -37.73 21.18
CA ALA A 54 11.44 -36.97 19.93
C ALA A 54 11.62 -37.95 18.75
N PRO A 55 11.06 -37.65 17.58
CA PRO A 55 11.97 -37.23 16.52
C PRO A 55 11.42 -36.17 15.55
N LEU A 56 12.36 -35.33 15.11
CA LEU A 56 12.67 -34.96 13.71
C LEU A 56 11.49 -34.80 12.73
N LEU A 57 11.32 -33.56 12.25
CA LEU A 57 11.11 -33.27 10.82
C LEU A 57 11.62 -31.86 10.50
N ALA A 58 12.93 -31.78 10.29
CA ALA A 58 13.61 -30.69 9.61
C ALA A 58 14.23 -31.26 8.32
N ARG A 59 13.88 -30.65 7.17
CA ARG A 59 14.34 -30.81 5.77
C ARG A 59 13.09 -30.95 4.88
N GLN A 60 12.77 -30.09 3.92
CA GLN A 60 13.60 -29.23 3.09
C GLN A 60 12.84 -27.97 2.67
N LEU A 61 13.51 -26.81 2.72
CA LEU A 61 13.30 -25.72 1.77
C LEU A 61 14.65 -25.00 1.64
N LYS A 62 15.44 -25.40 0.64
CA LYS A 62 16.60 -24.63 0.18
C LYS A 62 16.08 -23.36 -0.50
N VAL A 63 16.10 -22.24 0.21
CA VAL A 63 15.92 -20.91 -0.39
C VAL A 63 17.30 -20.27 -0.55
N PRO A 64 17.69 -19.70 -1.70
CA PRO A 64 19.02 -19.15 -1.91
C PRO A 64 19.27 -17.93 -1.00
N LEU A 65 20.42 -17.97 -0.33
CA LEU A 65 20.93 -17.00 0.66
C LEU A 65 21.38 -15.65 0.05
N LEU A 66 20.75 -15.22 -1.06
CA LEU A 66 21.11 -13.99 -1.78
C LEU A 66 20.24 -12.77 -1.44
N TYR A 67 19.12 -12.95 -0.72
CA TYR A 67 18.23 -11.83 -0.35
C TYR A 67 18.48 -11.22 1.04
N LEU A 68 19.23 -11.90 1.92
CA LEU A 68 19.51 -11.40 3.27
C LEU A 68 20.61 -10.32 3.31
N LYS A 69 21.45 -10.19 2.27
CA LYS A 69 22.43 -9.09 2.19
C LYS A 69 21.83 -7.73 1.81
N ARG A 70 20.61 -7.67 1.27
CA ARG A 70 19.97 -6.40 0.85
C ARG A 70 19.18 -5.72 1.97
N TRP A 71 18.83 -6.44 3.05
CA TRP A 71 18.11 -5.89 4.20
C TRP A 71 19.04 -5.38 5.31
N ALA A 72 20.29 -5.83 5.37
CA ALA A 72 21.26 -5.43 6.39
C ALA A 72 21.89 -4.03 6.19
N MET A 73 21.59 -3.32 5.10
CA MET A 73 22.11 -1.96 4.84
C MET A 73 21.09 -0.82 5.04
N SER A 74 19.90 -1.10 5.58
CA SER A 74 18.86 -0.06 5.82
C SER A 74 18.62 0.27 7.30
N ALA A 75 19.46 -0.22 8.22
CA ALA A 75 19.40 0.14 9.63
C ALA A 75 20.55 1.10 9.97
N TYR A 76 20.34 2.40 9.75
CA TYR A 76 21.13 3.43 10.43
C TYR A 76 20.42 3.81 11.73
N PRO A 77 21.14 3.90 12.86
CA PRO A 77 20.58 4.37 14.12
C PRO A 77 20.33 5.88 14.06
N VAL A 78 19.17 6.28 14.55
CA VAL A 78 18.81 7.69 14.78
C VAL A 78 19.60 8.18 15.99
N GLY A 79 20.48 9.16 15.79
CA GLY A 79 21.10 9.88 16.90
C GLY A 79 22.32 10.72 16.53
N PHE A 80 22.12 11.87 15.89
CA PHE A 80 22.93 13.07 16.17
C PHE A 80 22.12 14.32 15.82
N ARG A 81 21.88 15.16 16.84
CA ARG A 81 21.33 16.51 16.72
C ARG A 81 22.36 17.38 15.99
N LEU A 82 21.99 17.95 14.85
CA LEU A 82 22.53 19.22 14.39
C LEU A 82 21.35 20.18 14.22
N SER A 83 21.22 21.10 15.16
CA SER A 83 20.27 22.21 15.08
C SER A 83 20.78 23.20 14.04
N LEU A 84 20.30 23.10 12.80
CA LEU A 84 20.38 24.18 11.83
C LEU A 84 18.97 24.73 11.61
N LEU A 85 18.76 25.92 12.16
CA LEU A 85 17.64 26.80 11.86
C LEU A 85 17.66 27.10 10.35
N PHE A 86 16.67 26.60 9.62
CA PHE A 86 16.34 27.12 8.30
C PHE A 86 15.33 28.27 8.49
N PRO A 87 15.64 29.51 8.08
CA PRO A 87 14.62 30.55 8.01
C PRO A 87 13.75 30.30 6.77
N SER A 88 12.47 30.59 6.93
CA SER A 88 11.43 30.60 5.91
C SER A 88 11.86 31.43 4.70
N ILE A 89 11.76 30.86 3.49
CA ILE A 89 11.98 31.56 2.21
C ILE A 89 10.72 32.37 1.86
N PRO A 90 10.78 33.71 1.72
CA PRO A 90 9.81 34.46 0.96
C PRO A 90 10.22 34.49 -0.52
N ILE A 91 9.25 34.27 -1.41
CA ILE A 91 9.42 34.50 -2.85
C ILE A 91 9.35 36.01 -3.07
N LEU A 92 10.50 36.66 -3.26
CA LEU A 92 10.61 38.01 -3.78
C LEU A 92 11.62 38.01 -4.94
N TYR A 93 11.16 38.46 -6.11
CA TYR A 93 12.01 38.81 -7.23
C TYR A 93 12.88 40.01 -6.81
N GLY A 94 14.19 39.80 -6.71
CA GLY A 94 15.16 40.80 -6.29
C GLY A 94 16.43 40.70 -7.11
N HIS A 95 16.83 41.86 -7.64
CA HIS A 95 18.03 42.16 -8.42
C HIS A 95 19.31 41.51 -7.85
N PHE A 96 20.01 40.71 -8.66
CA PHE A 96 21.31 40.13 -8.29
C PHE A 96 22.42 41.16 -8.49
N SER A 97 22.99 41.64 -7.38
CA SER A 97 24.25 42.38 -7.35
C SER A 97 25.40 41.38 -7.26
N THR A 98 26.33 41.48 -8.20
CA THR A 98 27.54 40.65 -8.32
C THR A 98 28.57 41.11 -7.29
N ASN A 99 28.95 40.23 -6.36
CA ASN A 99 30.29 40.20 -5.78
C ASN A 99 30.46 38.93 -4.94
N THR A 100 31.10 37.89 -5.48
CA THR A 100 31.84 36.95 -4.64
C THR A 100 32.99 36.32 -5.42
N SER A 101 34.15 36.41 -4.79
CA SER A 101 35.49 36.06 -5.23
C SER A 101 35.72 34.58 -5.52
N MET A 102 36.58 34.36 -6.51
CA MET A 102 37.25 33.14 -6.94
C MET A 102 37.65 32.16 -5.82
N VAL A 103 37.06 30.97 -5.86
CA VAL A 103 37.74 29.73 -5.47
C VAL A 103 37.84 28.89 -6.75
N ALA A 104 39.05 28.81 -7.30
CA ALA A 104 39.36 28.05 -8.50
C ALA A 104 39.46 26.55 -8.16
N SER A 105 38.32 25.86 -8.16
CA SER A 105 38.23 24.39 -8.11
C SER A 105 37.38 23.82 -9.25
N SER A 106 37.26 24.53 -10.38
CA SER A 106 36.18 24.36 -11.36
C SER A 106 36.49 23.57 -12.65
N VAL A 107 37.60 22.83 -12.75
CA VAL A 107 37.94 22.13 -14.01
C VAL A 107 37.55 20.64 -14.04
N GLN A 108 37.36 19.99 -12.89
CA GLN A 108 37.00 18.56 -12.86
C GLN A 108 35.49 18.30 -12.98
N ASP A 109 34.63 19.20 -12.50
CA ASP A 109 33.17 19.02 -12.55
C ASP A 109 32.58 19.09 -13.96
N LEU A 110 33.22 19.80 -14.90
CA LEU A 110 32.75 19.89 -16.29
C LEU A 110 32.98 18.60 -17.09
N ARG A 111 33.90 17.71 -16.67
CA ARG A 111 34.21 16.49 -17.42
C ARG A 111 33.21 15.35 -17.20
N PHE A 112 32.54 15.30 -16.05
CA PHE A 112 31.56 14.24 -15.79
C PHE A 112 30.26 14.43 -16.58
N SER A 113 29.87 15.69 -16.83
CA SER A 113 28.65 15.97 -17.60
C SER A 113 28.75 15.47 -19.04
N SER A 114 29.92 15.58 -19.69
CA SER A 114 30.09 15.12 -21.07
C SER A 114 30.10 13.59 -21.20
N MET A 115 30.61 12.87 -20.20
CA MET A 115 30.69 11.41 -20.25
C MET A 115 29.31 10.75 -20.16
N PHE A 116 28.37 11.30 -19.39
CA PHE A 116 27.02 10.73 -19.35
C PHE A 116 26.26 10.94 -20.66
N GLU A 117 26.52 12.06 -21.36
CA GLU A 117 25.89 12.37 -22.64
C GLU A 117 26.39 11.49 -23.79
N THR A 118 27.62 10.99 -23.73
CA THR A 118 28.17 10.06 -24.73
C THR A 118 27.65 8.63 -24.60
N LEU A 119 26.99 8.28 -23.47
CA LEU A 119 26.36 6.97 -23.31
C LEU A 119 25.15 6.81 -24.23
N SER A 120 24.92 5.58 -24.69
CA SER A 120 23.71 5.25 -25.44
C SER A 120 22.45 5.53 -24.61
N LEU A 121 21.34 5.81 -25.28
CA LEU A 121 20.07 6.09 -24.60
C LEU A 121 19.68 4.94 -23.66
N ASP A 122 19.87 3.70 -24.09
CA ASP A 122 19.52 2.50 -23.31
C ASP A 122 20.32 2.41 -22.01
N VAL A 123 21.63 2.64 -22.04
CA VAL A 123 22.46 2.63 -20.83
C VAL A 123 22.01 3.71 -19.86
N ARG A 124 21.67 4.90 -20.36
CA ARG A 124 21.15 5.98 -19.51
C ARG A 124 19.78 5.62 -18.92
N LEU A 125 18.89 4.99 -19.68
CA LEU A 125 17.61 4.50 -19.18
C LEU A 125 17.79 3.41 -18.10
N CYS A 126 18.75 2.50 -18.28
CA CYS A 126 19.10 1.49 -17.28
C CYS A 126 19.60 2.14 -15.98
N VAL A 127 20.42 3.20 -16.06
CA VAL A 127 20.85 3.94 -14.85
C VAL A 127 19.66 4.58 -14.13
N LEU A 128 18.76 5.23 -14.88
CA LEU A 128 17.58 5.89 -14.31
C LEU A 128 16.55 4.92 -13.71
N GLU A 129 16.53 3.66 -14.13
CA GLU A 129 15.64 2.64 -13.58
C GLU A 129 15.90 2.34 -12.10
N PHE A 130 17.12 2.56 -11.61
CA PHE A 130 17.47 2.35 -10.20
C PHE A 130 17.09 3.53 -9.29
N LEU A 131 16.69 4.67 -9.86
CA LEU A 131 16.37 5.87 -9.10
C LEU A 131 14.91 5.87 -8.62
N GLN A 132 14.67 6.50 -7.46
CA GLN A 132 13.30 6.74 -7.02
C GLN A 132 12.69 7.90 -7.81
N PRO A 133 11.35 8.02 -7.88
CA PRO A 133 10.68 9.11 -8.61
C PRO A 133 11.18 10.52 -8.26
N CYS A 134 11.46 10.80 -6.98
CA CYS A 134 12.01 12.08 -6.54
C CYS A 134 13.44 12.31 -7.01
N ASP A 135 14.27 11.27 -7.01
CA ASP A 135 15.66 11.35 -7.47
C ASP A 135 15.71 11.57 -8.99
N ILE A 136 14.81 10.92 -9.75
CA ILE A 136 14.67 11.15 -11.19
C ILE A 136 14.36 12.63 -11.47
N LEU A 137 13.50 13.26 -10.66
CA LEU A 137 13.20 14.69 -10.78
C LEU A 137 14.42 15.57 -10.44
N ALA A 138 15.12 15.27 -9.36
CA ALA A 138 16.32 16.01 -8.96
C ALA A 138 17.44 15.90 -10.02
N VAL A 139 17.69 14.69 -10.53
CA VAL A 139 18.65 14.43 -11.62
C VAL A 139 18.23 15.15 -12.90
N GLY A 140 16.94 15.19 -13.21
CA GLY A 140 16.45 15.96 -14.36
C GLY A 140 16.65 17.47 -14.27
N GLN A 141 16.85 18.02 -13.07
CA GLN A 141 17.12 19.44 -12.86
C GLN A 141 18.60 19.81 -13.05
N THR A 142 19.50 18.83 -13.18
CA THR A 142 20.95 19.10 -13.26
C THR A 142 21.41 19.48 -14.66
N CYS A 143 20.84 18.89 -15.71
CA CYS A 143 21.20 19.21 -17.10
C CYS A 143 20.03 19.05 -18.09
N ARG A 144 20.15 19.70 -19.26
CA ARG A 144 19.12 19.68 -20.32
C ARG A 144 18.89 18.28 -20.87
N THR A 145 19.95 17.48 -21.04
CA THR A 145 19.87 16.11 -21.56
C THR A 145 19.04 15.22 -20.63
N LEU A 146 19.32 15.24 -19.33
CA LEU A 146 18.54 14.50 -18.33
C LEU A 146 17.10 15.01 -18.21
N CYS A 147 16.89 16.33 -18.31
CA CYS A 147 15.55 16.92 -18.40
C CYS A 147 14.76 16.38 -19.60
N GLN A 148 15.41 16.27 -20.78
CA GLN A 148 14.80 15.67 -21.97
C GLN A 148 14.47 14.18 -21.74
N MET A 149 15.33 13.45 -21.02
CA MET A 149 15.07 12.04 -20.72
C MET A 149 13.81 11.82 -19.88
N MET A 150 13.43 12.77 -19.02
CA MET A 150 12.18 12.71 -18.26
C MET A 150 10.91 12.77 -19.13
N LYS A 151 11.03 13.03 -20.44
CA LYS A 151 9.93 12.94 -21.40
C LYS A 151 9.70 11.51 -21.88
N TYR A 152 10.66 10.60 -21.71
CA TYR A 152 10.47 9.20 -22.10
C TYR A 152 9.54 8.47 -21.14
N ARG A 153 8.56 7.79 -21.74
CA ARG A 153 7.60 6.96 -21.02
C ARG A 153 8.26 5.81 -20.24
N ALA A 154 9.31 5.22 -20.81
CA ALA A 154 10.03 4.09 -20.22
C ALA A 154 10.57 4.39 -18.81
N VAL A 155 11.13 5.59 -18.61
CA VAL A 155 11.63 6.06 -17.30
C VAL A 155 10.54 5.96 -16.24
N TRP A 156 9.34 6.49 -16.55
CA TRP A 156 8.23 6.52 -15.59
C TRP A 156 7.51 5.19 -15.44
N MET A 157 7.52 4.34 -16.47
CA MET A 157 7.05 2.96 -16.35
C MET A 157 7.92 2.18 -15.37
N ASN A 158 9.25 2.29 -15.48
CA ASN A 158 10.19 1.61 -14.59
C ASN A 158 10.10 2.18 -13.16
N ALA A 159 10.06 3.50 -13.02
CA ALA A 159 9.88 4.14 -11.72
C ALA A 159 8.57 3.70 -11.03
N LEU A 160 7.45 3.63 -11.77
CA LEU A 160 6.18 3.15 -11.23
C LEU A 160 6.26 1.68 -10.84
N ARG A 161 6.88 0.81 -11.65
CA ARG A 161 7.09 -0.61 -11.27
C ARG A 161 7.88 -0.74 -9.98
N GLY A 162 8.97 0.03 -9.83
CA GLY A 162 9.76 0.03 -8.60
C GLY A 162 9.00 0.56 -7.39
N VAL A 163 8.06 1.50 -7.57
CA VAL A 163 7.11 1.91 -6.53
C VAL A 163 6.14 0.78 -6.18
N MET A 164 5.56 0.13 -7.17
CA MET A 164 4.62 -0.97 -6.98
C MET A 164 5.27 -2.15 -6.25
N GLU A 165 6.48 -2.53 -6.64
CA GLU A 165 7.25 -3.59 -5.98
C GLU A 165 7.52 -3.25 -4.50
N ARG A 166 8.04 -2.04 -4.22
CA ARG A 166 8.32 -1.58 -2.86
C ARG A 166 7.08 -1.57 -1.95
N HIS A 167 5.92 -1.26 -2.52
CA HIS A 167 4.66 -1.21 -1.78
C HIS A 167 3.80 -2.45 -1.95
N SER A 168 4.36 -3.55 -2.50
CA SER A 168 3.65 -4.82 -2.61
C SER A 168 2.35 -4.75 -3.43
N ILE A 169 2.28 -3.80 -4.37
CA ILE A 169 1.15 -3.58 -5.28
C ILE A 169 1.31 -4.51 -6.48
N ASN A 170 0.24 -5.21 -6.82
CA ASN A 170 0.25 -6.14 -7.95
C ASN A 170 0.37 -5.39 -9.30
N PRO A 171 1.32 -5.76 -10.17
CA PRO A 171 1.42 -5.26 -11.54
C PRO A 171 0.12 -5.34 -12.35
N ALA A 172 -0.74 -6.33 -12.06
CA ALA A 172 -2.04 -6.49 -12.71
C ALA A 172 -3.02 -5.33 -12.44
N THR A 173 -2.88 -4.67 -11.28
CA THR A 173 -3.79 -3.60 -10.85
C THR A 173 -3.70 -2.38 -11.75
N PHE A 174 -2.60 -2.21 -12.51
CA PHE A 174 -2.37 -1.02 -13.30
C PHE A 174 -1.90 -1.40 -14.73
N PRO A 175 -2.57 -0.93 -15.80
CA PRO A 175 -2.13 -1.18 -17.17
C PRO A 175 -0.96 -0.26 -17.56
N VAL A 176 0.19 -0.43 -16.88
CA VAL A 176 1.39 0.44 -16.98
C VAL A 176 1.86 0.63 -18.43
N ARG A 177 1.66 -0.38 -19.30
CA ARG A 177 2.05 -0.35 -20.72
C ARG A 177 1.20 0.59 -21.57
N THR A 178 -0.06 0.87 -21.19
CA THR A 178 -0.98 1.70 -21.98
C THR A 178 -1.25 3.08 -21.36
N MET A 179 -1.06 3.27 -20.05
CA MET A 179 -1.23 4.56 -19.33
C MET A 179 -0.52 5.79 -19.93
N ALA A 180 -1.19 6.92 -20.11
CA ALA A 180 -0.53 8.14 -20.56
C ALA A 180 0.63 8.59 -19.64
N LEU A 181 1.64 9.26 -20.22
CA LEU A 181 2.83 9.74 -19.49
C LEU A 181 2.50 10.59 -18.25
N PRO A 182 1.55 11.55 -18.29
CA PRO A 182 1.19 12.32 -17.10
C PRO A 182 0.65 11.44 -15.97
N LEU A 183 -0.10 10.39 -16.31
CA LEU A 183 -0.65 9.46 -15.32
C LEU A 183 0.45 8.58 -14.70
N LEU A 184 1.41 8.10 -15.51
CA LEU A 184 2.57 7.36 -15.00
C LEU A 184 3.36 8.21 -13.99
N LYS A 185 3.64 9.47 -14.33
CA LYS A 185 4.27 10.44 -13.42
C LYS A 185 3.45 10.60 -12.14
N HIS A 186 2.15 10.87 -12.29
CA HIS A 186 1.25 11.08 -11.16
C HIS A 186 1.27 9.90 -10.18
N LEU A 187 1.15 8.68 -10.68
CA LEU A 187 1.13 7.47 -9.86
C LEU A 187 2.51 7.19 -9.22
N ALA A 188 3.60 7.36 -9.96
CA ALA A 188 4.95 7.18 -9.42
C ALA A 188 5.24 8.14 -8.25
N PHE A 189 4.76 9.38 -8.32
CA PHE A 189 4.92 10.37 -7.25
C PHE A 189 3.89 10.27 -6.11
N SER A 190 2.82 9.50 -6.30
CA SER A 190 1.68 9.47 -5.37
C SER A 190 2.11 9.19 -3.90
N PRO A 191 2.94 8.17 -3.60
CA PRO A 191 3.40 7.90 -2.24
C PRO A 191 4.11 9.09 -1.59
N HIS A 192 5.02 9.71 -2.34
CA HIS A 192 5.79 10.83 -1.84
C HIS A 192 4.92 12.07 -1.61
N ARG A 193 4.00 12.36 -2.55
CA ARG A 193 3.03 13.46 -2.41
C ARG A 193 2.15 13.26 -1.19
N PHE A 194 1.70 12.03 -0.97
CA PHE A 194 0.88 11.67 0.17
C PHE A 194 1.62 11.86 1.50
N ILE A 195 2.82 11.29 1.64
CA ILE A 195 3.66 11.46 2.84
C ILE A 195 3.96 12.95 3.08
N SER A 196 4.28 13.70 2.02
CA SER A 196 4.53 15.13 2.11
C SER A 196 3.32 15.90 2.63
N LEU A 197 2.11 15.53 2.17
CA LEU A 197 0.85 16.14 2.62
C LEU A 197 0.59 15.84 4.10
N VAL A 198 0.78 14.60 4.53
CA VAL A 198 0.63 14.19 5.94
C VAL A 198 1.63 14.90 6.85
N LYS A 199 2.91 14.98 6.44
CA LYS A 199 3.92 15.71 7.22
C LYS A 199 3.58 17.20 7.35
N LYS A 200 3.13 17.82 6.26
CA LYS A 200 2.77 19.25 6.24
C LYS A 200 1.53 19.56 7.08
N SER A 201 0.61 18.61 7.25
CA SER A 201 -0.57 18.87 8.06
C SER A 201 -0.26 18.95 9.55
N ASN A 202 0.87 18.40 10.01
CA ASN A 202 1.29 18.44 11.41
C ASN A 202 0.17 18.02 12.39
N GLY A 203 -0.56 16.96 12.03
CA GLY A 203 -1.73 16.47 12.78
C GLY A 203 -3.05 17.21 12.50
N ALA A 204 -3.03 18.32 11.77
CA ALA A 204 -4.23 18.98 11.30
C ALA A 204 -4.98 18.11 10.27
N SER A 205 -6.30 18.33 10.19
CA SER A 205 -7.17 17.66 9.23
C SER A 205 -6.76 18.00 7.79
N ILE A 206 -6.55 16.97 6.98
CA ILE A 206 -6.21 17.10 5.56
C ILE A 206 -7.52 17.20 4.78
N ARG A 207 -7.77 18.36 4.16
CA ARG A 207 -8.93 18.53 3.28
C ARG A 207 -8.79 17.62 2.04
N PRO A 208 -9.81 16.82 1.70
CA PRO A 208 -9.75 15.99 0.50
C PRO A 208 -9.71 16.86 -0.76
N MET A 209 -8.89 16.47 -1.74
CA MET A 209 -8.83 17.15 -3.04
C MET A 209 -10.08 16.89 -3.89
N SER A 210 -10.70 15.73 -3.74
CA SER A 210 -11.94 15.35 -4.41
C SER A 210 -12.74 14.41 -3.51
N ILE A 211 -14.06 14.57 -3.49
CA ILE A 211 -15.00 13.70 -2.80
C ILE A 211 -15.83 13.01 -3.88
N ARG A 212 -15.84 11.67 -3.85
CA ARG A 212 -16.61 10.86 -4.77
C ARG A 212 -17.60 10.01 -3.98
N VAL A 213 -18.86 10.00 -4.44
CA VAL A 213 -19.94 9.26 -3.78
C VAL A 213 -20.11 7.91 -4.47
N ILE A 214 -19.93 6.84 -3.70
CA ILE A 214 -20.33 5.51 -4.13
C ILE A 214 -21.82 5.41 -3.90
N SER A 215 -22.58 5.19 -4.97
CA SER A 215 -24.01 4.98 -4.87
C SER A 215 -24.28 3.49 -4.73
N PRO A 216 -24.68 2.98 -3.55
CA PRO A 216 -25.09 1.59 -3.39
C PRO A 216 -26.42 1.29 -4.11
N ARG A 217 -27.00 2.28 -4.81
CA ARG A 217 -28.27 2.13 -5.51
C ARG A 217 -28.14 1.08 -6.61
N LEU A 218 -28.83 -0.02 -6.40
CA LEU A 218 -29.06 -1.06 -7.40
C LEU A 218 -30.03 -0.55 -8.46
N SER A 219 -29.76 -0.89 -9.71
CA SER A 219 -30.72 -0.69 -10.80
C SER A 219 -31.98 -1.53 -10.53
N ASN A 220 -33.12 -1.18 -11.14
CA ASN A 220 -34.32 -2.01 -11.02
C ASN A 220 -34.10 -3.44 -11.53
N ALA A 221 -33.25 -3.60 -12.56
CA ALA A 221 -32.82 -4.90 -13.05
C ALA A 221 -32.02 -5.68 -12.00
N ASP A 222 -31.05 -5.03 -11.34
CA ASP A 222 -30.27 -5.65 -10.25
C ASP A 222 -31.18 -6.05 -9.07
N LYS A 223 -32.10 -5.16 -8.66
CA LYS A 223 -33.07 -5.46 -7.59
C LYS A 223 -33.90 -6.69 -7.91
N LYS A 224 -34.43 -6.77 -9.14
CA LYS A 224 -35.18 -7.94 -9.61
C LYS A 224 -34.31 -9.20 -9.63
N LYS A 225 -33.06 -9.08 -10.13
CA LYS A 225 -32.10 -10.18 -10.23
C LYS A 225 -31.76 -10.76 -8.86
N TYR A 226 -31.51 -9.92 -7.86
CA TYR A 226 -31.10 -10.31 -6.51
C TYR A 226 -32.27 -10.43 -5.52
N ARG A 227 -33.51 -10.15 -5.97
CA ARG A 227 -34.72 -10.11 -5.13
C ARG A 227 -34.58 -9.19 -3.92
N ILE A 228 -33.92 -8.06 -4.12
CA ILE A 228 -33.70 -7.03 -3.10
C ILE A 228 -34.80 -5.98 -3.25
N THR A 229 -35.69 -5.90 -2.26
CA THR A 229 -36.74 -4.87 -2.17
C THR A 229 -36.25 -3.61 -1.47
N ASP A 230 -35.33 -3.78 -0.52
CA ASP A 230 -34.99 -2.76 0.45
C ASP A 230 -33.80 -1.90 0.02
N LYS A 231 -33.74 -0.69 0.58
CA LYS A 231 -32.57 0.19 0.48
C LYS A 231 -31.78 0.05 1.77
N ASP A 232 -30.86 -0.90 1.83
CA ASP A 232 -29.86 -0.89 2.91
C ASP A 232 -28.60 -0.11 2.49
N GLY A 233 -27.84 0.29 3.50
CA GLY A 233 -26.57 0.99 3.36
C GLY A 233 -25.40 0.07 3.00
N ILE A 234 -24.20 0.62 3.13
CA ILE A 234 -22.97 -0.16 3.08
C ILE A 234 -22.56 -0.41 4.53
N ASN A 235 -22.49 -1.68 4.92
CA ASN A 235 -22.18 -2.11 6.27
C ASN A 235 -20.66 -2.17 6.49
N ASP A 236 -19.92 -2.58 5.46
CA ASP A 236 -18.48 -2.72 5.54
C ASP A 236 -17.80 -2.39 4.20
N ILE A 237 -16.56 -1.90 4.26
CA ILE A 237 -15.73 -1.59 3.11
C ILE A 237 -14.27 -1.95 3.34
N TYR A 238 -13.58 -2.36 2.28
CA TYR A 238 -12.13 -2.57 2.33
C TYR A 238 -11.50 -2.28 0.98
N MET A 239 -10.33 -1.67 1.04
CA MET A 239 -9.62 -1.21 -0.14
C MET A 239 -8.44 -2.11 -0.46
N GLU A 240 -8.29 -2.44 -1.73
CA GLU A 240 -7.15 -3.24 -2.19
C GLU A 240 -5.83 -2.45 -2.03
N PRO A 241 -4.72 -3.12 -1.68
CA PRO A 241 -3.38 -2.51 -1.64
C PRO A 241 -2.98 -1.89 -3.00
N GLY A 242 -3.16 -0.58 -3.11
CA GLY A 242 -2.99 0.17 -4.36
C GLY A 242 -4.08 1.20 -4.59
N GLY A 243 -5.24 1.03 -3.94
CA GLY A 243 -6.31 2.01 -3.87
C GLY A 243 -7.20 2.07 -5.11
N ARG A 244 -7.01 1.18 -6.10
CA ARG A 244 -7.84 1.14 -7.31
C ARG A 244 -9.15 0.40 -7.09
N TYR A 245 -9.12 -0.70 -6.35
CA TYR A 245 -10.30 -1.53 -6.13
C TYR A 245 -10.81 -1.37 -4.71
N LEU A 246 -12.13 -1.41 -4.55
CA LEU A 246 -12.81 -1.39 -3.26
C LEU A 246 -13.80 -2.54 -3.21
N ALA A 247 -13.81 -3.30 -2.14
CA ALA A 247 -14.87 -4.24 -1.81
C ALA A 247 -15.83 -3.57 -0.81
N SER A 248 -17.12 -3.84 -0.95
CA SER A 248 -18.14 -3.39 0.00
C SER A 248 -19.18 -4.47 0.26
N LEU A 249 -19.73 -4.49 1.48
CA LEU A 249 -20.84 -5.32 1.89
C LEU A 249 -22.09 -4.47 2.10
N SER A 250 -23.21 -4.87 1.52
CA SER A 250 -24.54 -4.35 1.83
C SER A 250 -25.39 -5.49 2.36
N CYS A 251 -25.78 -5.43 3.62
CA CYS A 251 -26.64 -6.42 4.24
C CYS A 251 -28.09 -6.20 3.82
N TYR A 252 -28.85 -7.27 3.87
CA TYR A 252 -30.30 -7.33 3.69
C TYR A 252 -30.79 -8.42 4.63
N GLN A 253 -32.10 -8.46 4.90
CA GLN A 253 -32.72 -9.28 5.96
C GLN A 253 -32.05 -10.65 6.18
N ASN A 254 -31.83 -11.44 5.11
CA ASN A 254 -31.21 -12.77 5.19
C ASN A 254 -30.04 -12.96 4.20
N SER A 255 -29.47 -11.87 3.69
CA SER A 255 -28.46 -11.96 2.64
C SER A 255 -27.55 -10.75 2.60
N THR A 256 -26.29 -10.94 2.24
CA THR A 256 -25.33 -9.85 2.03
C THR A 256 -24.94 -9.79 0.56
N LEU A 257 -25.05 -8.60 -0.04
CA LEU A 257 -24.53 -8.31 -1.37
C LEU A 257 -23.09 -7.81 -1.27
N ILE A 258 -22.19 -8.62 -1.78
CA ILE A 258 -20.78 -8.27 -1.98
C ILE A 258 -20.67 -7.51 -3.30
N THR A 259 -20.05 -6.33 -3.27
CA THR A 259 -19.75 -5.56 -4.48
C THR A 259 -18.27 -5.22 -4.55
N ILE A 260 -17.63 -5.49 -5.68
CA ILE A 260 -16.29 -4.99 -6.00
C ILE A 260 -16.43 -3.82 -6.97
N TRP A 261 -15.79 -2.71 -6.64
CA TRP A 261 -15.79 -1.47 -7.40
C TRP A 261 -14.41 -1.21 -8.00
N ASP A 262 -14.36 -0.78 -9.26
CA ASP A 262 -13.20 -0.11 -9.85
C ASP A 262 -13.36 1.40 -9.63
N LEU A 263 -12.43 1.98 -8.88
CA LEU A 263 -12.41 3.40 -8.55
C LEU A 263 -11.65 4.24 -9.60
N GLY A 264 -11.05 3.59 -10.60
CA GLY A 264 -10.19 4.22 -11.58
C GLY A 264 -8.81 4.63 -11.03
N PHE A 265 -8.07 5.38 -11.84
CA PHE A 265 -6.72 5.86 -11.57
C PHE A 265 -6.69 7.32 -11.11
N SER A 266 -7.77 8.06 -11.36
CA SER A 266 -7.86 9.49 -11.06
C SER A 266 -9.17 9.84 -10.35
N GLY A 267 -9.20 11.00 -9.69
CA GLY A 267 -10.42 11.53 -9.08
C GLY A 267 -11.51 11.93 -10.08
N GLY A 268 -11.22 11.94 -11.39
CA GLY A 268 -12.20 12.19 -12.45
C GLY A 268 -12.81 10.92 -13.04
N ASP A 269 -12.26 9.74 -12.71
CA ASP A 269 -12.71 8.50 -13.30
C ASP A 269 -14.05 8.05 -12.71
N ALA A 270 -14.93 7.54 -13.57
CA ALA A 270 -16.21 6.99 -13.15
C ALA A 270 -16.01 5.73 -12.31
N ILE A 271 -16.63 5.70 -11.13
CA ILE A 271 -16.65 4.53 -10.26
C ILE A 271 -17.62 3.51 -10.86
N LYS A 272 -17.15 2.27 -11.06
CA LYS A 272 -17.94 1.21 -11.70
C LYS A 272 -17.98 -0.04 -10.84
N PRO A 273 -19.16 -0.63 -10.57
CA PRO A 273 -19.24 -1.96 -9.99
C PRO A 273 -18.77 -2.98 -11.05
N ILE A 274 -17.73 -3.75 -10.74
CA ILE A 274 -17.19 -4.79 -11.64
C ILE A 274 -17.70 -6.18 -11.31
N VAL A 275 -18.00 -6.44 -10.02
CA VAL A 275 -18.53 -7.72 -9.54
C VAL A 275 -19.61 -7.45 -8.51
N ARG A 276 -20.69 -8.23 -8.59
CA ARG A 276 -21.76 -8.28 -7.57
C ARG A 276 -22.13 -9.72 -7.31
N GLN A 277 -22.15 -10.10 -6.05
CA GLN A 277 -22.50 -11.45 -5.62
C GLN A 277 -23.37 -11.40 -4.37
N LEU A 278 -24.55 -12.00 -4.45
CA LEU A 278 -25.45 -12.14 -3.31
C LEU A 278 -25.12 -13.44 -2.57
N VAL A 279 -24.91 -13.36 -1.27
CA VAL A 279 -24.66 -14.50 -0.40
C VAL A 279 -25.80 -14.60 0.61
N SER A 280 -26.35 -15.80 0.81
CA SER A 280 -27.44 -16.07 1.77
C SER A 280 -26.92 -16.18 3.21
N MET A 281 -26.11 -15.21 3.62
CA MET A 281 -25.58 -15.07 4.98
C MET A 281 -25.79 -13.63 5.39
N SER A 282 -26.25 -13.41 6.62
CA SER A 282 -26.26 -12.09 7.26
C SER A 282 -24.98 -11.91 8.09
N ASP A 283 -24.73 -10.69 8.53
CA ASP A 283 -23.70 -10.36 9.53
C ASP A 283 -22.27 -10.74 9.12
N LEU A 284 -22.01 -10.65 7.82
CA LEU A 284 -20.65 -10.77 7.28
C LEU A 284 -19.86 -9.49 7.53
N THR A 285 -18.60 -9.67 7.93
CA THR A 285 -17.57 -8.63 8.01
C THR A 285 -16.44 -8.94 7.04
N LEU A 286 -15.72 -7.92 6.64
CA LEU A 286 -14.70 -8.00 5.61
C LEU A 286 -13.31 -7.80 6.21
N ASP A 287 -12.59 -8.90 6.39
CA ASP A 287 -11.29 -8.91 7.08
C ASP A 287 -10.12 -8.60 6.15
N GLY A 288 -10.30 -8.84 4.85
CA GLY A 288 -9.21 -8.76 3.89
C GLY A 288 -9.68 -8.69 2.44
N PHE A 289 -8.96 -7.91 1.64
CA PHE A 289 -9.12 -7.88 0.19
C PHE A 289 -7.76 -7.69 -0.47
N TYR A 290 -7.31 -8.71 -1.20
CA TYR A 290 -5.95 -8.78 -1.75
C TYR A 290 -5.94 -9.27 -3.18
N SER A 291 -5.04 -8.75 -4.00
CA SER A 291 -4.78 -9.27 -5.34
C SER A 291 -3.75 -10.41 -5.31
N ASP A 292 -3.93 -11.42 -6.17
CA ASP A 292 -3.01 -12.55 -6.30
C ASP A 292 -1.75 -12.11 -7.07
N ARG A 293 -0.59 -12.12 -6.40
CA ARG A 293 0.69 -11.73 -7.01
C ARG A 293 1.14 -12.63 -8.14
N GLN A 294 0.75 -13.90 -8.12
CA GLN A 294 1.17 -14.88 -9.12
C GLN A 294 0.15 -14.98 -10.26
N ARG A 295 -1.13 -14.73 -9.98
CA ARG A 295 -2.23 -14.89 -10.94
C ARG A 295 -2.87 -13.55 -11.26
N LEU A 296 -2.51 -13.00 -12.42
CA LEU A 296 -3.07 -11.74 -12.90
C LEU A 296 -4.60 -11.77 -12.91
N GLY A 297 -5.22 -10.71 -12.41
CA GLY A 297 -6.67 -10.54 -12.41
C GLY A 297 -7.43 -11.36 -11.37
N LYS A 298 -6.75 -12.10 -10.49
CA LYS A 298 -7.41 -12.79 -9.36
C LYS A 298 -7.33 -11.96 -8.09
N PHE A 299 -8.44 -11.92 -7.37
CA PHE A 299 -8.56 -11.27 -6.07
C PHE A 299 -9.12 -12.25 -5.05
N TYR A 300 -8.67 -12.12 -3.81
CA TYR A 300 -9.14 -12.87 -2.66
C TYR A 300 -9.86 -11.92 -1.73
N LEU A 301 -11.07 -12.32 -1.34
CA LEU A 301 -11.88 -11.66 -0.34
C LEU A 301 -11.95 -12.57 0.88
N ILE A 302 -11.61 -12.04 2.06
CA ILE A 302 -11.70 -12.76 3.33
C ILE A 302 -12.89 -12.19 4.08
N LEU A 303 -13.86 -13.05 4.34
CA LEU A 303 -15.10 -12.71 5.03
C LEU A 303 -15.17 -13.52 6.32
N SER A 304 -15.59 -12.87 7.40
CA SER A 304 -15.95 -13.54 8.65
C SER A 304 -17.42 -13.34 8.93
N GLN A 305 -18.03 -14.31 9.61
CA GLN A 305 -19.41 -14.20 10.07
C GLN A 305 -19.40 -13.91 11.56
N ASN A 306 -20.09 -12.84 11.98
CA ASN A 306 -20.11 -12.41 13.38
C ASN A 306 -21.13 -13.19 14.24
N SER A 307 -21.88 -14.13 13.67
CA SER A 307 -22.86 -14.87 14.45
C SER A 307 -22.15 -15.68 15.53
N PRO A 308 -22.61 -15.62 16.80
CA PRO A 308 -22.14 -16.56 17.80
C PRO A 308 -22.39 -17.97 17.27
N PRO A 309 -21.45 -18.92 17.44
CA PRO A 309 -21.67 -20.29 17.01
C PRO A 309 -22.99 -20.73 17.63
N SER A 310 -23.99 -20.97 16.78
CA SER A 310 -25.29 -21.43 17.25
C SER A 310 -25.02 -22.66 18.09
N THR A 311 -25.39 -22.60 19.38
CA THR A 311 -25.18 -23.69 20.34
C THR A 311 -25.93 -24.97 19.94
N SER A 312 -26.75 -24.91 18.89
CA SER A 312 -27.33 -26.06 18.20
C SER A 312 -26.30 -26.74 17.28
N HIS A 313 -25.63 -27.75 17.84
CA HIS A 313 -24.80 -28.77 17.20
C HIS A 313 -23.39 -28.37 16.70
N PRO A 314 -22.32 -28.88 17.35
CA PRO A 314 -20.96 -28.74 16.85
C PRO A 314 -20.73 -29.69 15.66
N GLY A 315 -20.68 -29.14 14.45
CA GLY A 315 -20.02 -29.84 13.34
C GLY A 315 -20.63 -29.61 11.96
N GLN A 316 -20.18 -28.56 11.27
CA GLN A 316 -19.67 -28.64 9.89
C GLN A 316 -19.27 -27.24 9.40
N TRP A 317 -17.98 -27.00 9.25
CA TRP A 317 -17.49 -25.84 8.49
C TRP A 317 -17.37 -26.27 7.01
N SER A 318 -18.24 -25.76 6.16
CA SER A 318 -18.18 -25.99 4.71
C SER A 318 -17.25 -24.94 4.08
N PHE A 319 -16.03 -25.34 3.74
CA PHE A 319 -15.18 -24.52 2.89
C PHE A 319 -15.71 -24.57 1.46
N TYR A 320 -16.37 -23.50 1.02
CA TYR A 320 -16.68 -23.31 -0.39
C TYR A 320 -15.42 -22.82 -1.11
N SER A 321 -14.78 -23.74 -1.84
CA SER A 321 -13.81 -23.35 -2.87
C SER A 321 -14.57 -22.96 -4.14
N PRO A 322 -14.19 -21.85 -4.81
CA PRO A 322 -14.87 -21.38 -6.03
C PRO A 322 -14.74 -22.33 -7.21
#